data_AF-A0A975YK47-F1
#
_entry.id   AF-A0A975YK47-F1
#
_cell.length_a   1.000
_cell.length_b   1.000
_cell.length_c   1.000
_cell.angle_alpha   90.00
_cell.angle_beta   90.00
_cell.angle_gamma   90.00
#
_symmetry.space_group_name_H-M   'P 1'
#
loop_
_entity.id
_entity.type
_entity.pdbx_description
1 polymer ?
#
loop_
_entity_poly.entity_id
_entity_poly.type
_entity_poly.pdbx_seq_one_letter_code
_entity_poly.pdbx_strand_id
1 'polypeptide(L)'
;MPHTDTFAETNMLSRGQEIAVTVNEDEAIDLVLAPGEMSLHHVLIFHGSPPNRASYPRIGFAIRYVPPHVHQLDGTRGSATVVRGEDTTGHWEHERPPVSDLYPDAVAHHAAVVDRQLRTVLRGAGGKGKLAATVTSRHPTQRPGTDDPG
;
A
#
# COMPACT_ATOMS: atom_id res chain seq x y z
N MET A 1 -13.85 10.55 10.02
CA MET A 1 -13.36 10.52 11.40
C MET A 1 -12.07 11.32 11.47
N PRO A 2 -11.86 12.16 12.49
CA PRO A 2 -10.60 12.85 12.67
C PRO A 2 -9.48 11.83 12.92
N HIS A 3 -8.34 12.04 12.27
CA HIS A 3 -7.11 11.25 12.48
C HIS A 3 -6.01 12.23 12.88
N THR A 4 -5.10 11.77 13.73
CA THR A 4 -3.91 12.52 14.11
C THR A 4 -2.68 11.83 13.54
N ASP A 5 -1.81 12.59 12.88
CA ASP A 5 -0.50 12.10 12.47
C ASP A 5 0.44 12.13 13.68
N THR A 6 0.88 10.97 14.16
CA THR A 6 1.76 10.89 15.34
C THR A 6 3.24 10.74 14.98
N PHE A 7 3.55 10.25 13.78
CA PHE A 7 4.90 9.85 13.34
C PHE A 7 5.65 8.89 14.31
N ALA A 8 4.95 8.28 15.28
CA ALA A 8 5.55 7.50 16.36
C ALA A 8 6.43 6.37 15.83
N GLU A 9 7.67 6.21 16.32
CA GLU A 9 8.68 5.26 15.78
C GLU A 9 8.18 3.82 15.67
N THR A 10 7.33 3.38 16.60
CA THR A 10 6.74 2.04 16.67
C THR A 10 5.53 1.82 15.76
N ASN A 11 5.02 2.85 15.08
CA ASN A 11 3.89 2.74 14.17
C ASN A 11 4.37 2.55 12.72
N MET A 12 4.01 1.44 12.09
CA MET A 12 4.43 1.10 10.72
C MET A 12 3.68 1.89 9.64
N LEU A 13 2.63 2.63 9.99
CA LEU A 13 1.91 3.49 9.06
C LEU A 13 2.78 4.68 8.63
N SER A 14 2.70 5.04 7.35
CA SER A 14 3.56 6.04 6.71
C SER A 14 3.51 7.42 7.36
N ARG A 15 2.40 7.76 8.04
CA ARG A 15 2.23 9.00 8.83
C ARG A 15 2.02 8.75 10.32
N GLY A 16 2.15 7.50 10.77
CA GLY A 16 1.79 7.09 12.13
C GLY A 16 0.34 7.45 12.46
N GLN A 17 -0.58 7.34 11.50
CA GLN A 17 -1.96 7.75 11.70
C GLN A 17 -2.60 6.95 12.84
N GLU A 18 -3.23 7.67 13.74
CA GLU A 18 -4.08 7.12 14.79
C GLU A 18 -5.48 7.73 14.67
N ILE A 19 -6.50 6.93 14.98
CA ILE A 19 -7.87 7.42 15.00
C ILE A 19 -8.02 8.27 16.27
N ALA A 20 -8.47 9.52 16.13
CA ALA A 20 -8.63 10.43 17.27
C ALA A 20 -9.93 10.14 18.06
N VAL A 21 -10.19 8.87 18.37
CA VAL A 21 -11.31 8.42 19.20
C VAL A 21 -10.79 7.43 20.23
N THR A 22 -11.31 7.50 21.45
CA THR A 22 -11.05 6.47 22.45
C THR A 22 -11.72 5.18 22.00
N VAL A 23 -10.92 4.15 21.73
CA VAL A 23 -11.40 2.79 21.48
C VAL A 23 -11.48 2.08 22.83
N ASN A 24 -12.63 1.47 23.12
CA ASN A 24 -12.74 0.57 24.28
C ASN A 24 -12.06 -0.76 23.93
N GLU A 25 -10.84 -0.98 24.45
CA GLU A 25 -10.09 -2.22 24.19
C GLU A 25 -10.80 -3.45 24.77
N ASP A 26 -11.67 -3.31 25.76
CA ASP A 26 -12.46 -4.42 26.32
C ASP A 26 -13.50 -4.96 25.32
N GLU A 27 -13.84 -4.19 24.29
CA GLU A 27 -14.72 -4.60 23.20
C GLU A 27 -13.95 -5.13 21.97
N ALA A 28 -12.61 -5.09 22.02
CA ALA A 28 -11.80 -5.60 20.93
C ALA A 28 -11.86 -7.13 20.87
N ILE A 29 -11.82 -7.66 19.64
CA ILE A 29 -11.81 -9.10 19.40
C ILE A 29 -10.48 -9.47 18.74
N ASP A 30 -9.77 -10.40 19.37
CA ASP A 30 -8.54 -10.96 18.81
C ASP A 30 -8.85 -11.81 17.59
N LEU A 31 -8.22 -11.46 16.47
CA LEU A 31 -8.28 -12.23 15.24
C LEU A 31 -7.02 -13.09 15.11
N VAL A 32 -7.11 -14.33 15.61
CA VAL A 32 -6.02 -15.31 15.54
C VAL A 32 -6.25 -16.25 14.35
N LEU A 33 -5.29 -16.30 13.43
CA LEU A 33 -5.36 -17.08 12.19
C LEU A 33 -4.19 -18.05 12.08
N ALA A 34 -4.47 -19.25 11.60
CA ALA A 34 -3.46 -20.22 11.16
C ALA A 34 -2.92 -19.87 9.76
N PRO A 35 -1.75 -20.39 9.35
CA PRO A 35 -1.24 -20.21 7.99
C PRO A 35 -2.25 -20.67 6.94
N GLY A 36 -2.59 -19.77 6.01
CA GLY A 36 -3.56 -20.03 4.94
C GLY A 36 -4.99 -19.59 5.26
N GLU A 37 -5.30 -19.23 6.51
CA GLU A 37 -6.59 -18.62 6.85
C GLU A 37 -6.62 -17.14 6.51
N MET A 38 -7.83 -16.59 6.40
CA MET A 38 -8.06 -15.18 6.09
C MET A 38 -9.18 -14.59 6.95
N SER A 39 -9.14 -13.26 7.09
CA SER A 39 -10.27 -12.48 7.54
C SER A 39 -10.76 -11.56 6.43
N LEU A 40 -12.07 -11.36 6.40
CA LEU A 40 -12.72 -10.37 5.55
C LEU A 40 -13.32 -9.31 6.46
N HIS A 41 -12.95 -8.05 6.23
CA HIS A 41 -13.45 -6.95 7.01
C HIS A 41 -13.69 -5.73 6.13
N HIS A 42 -14.64 -4.89 6.56
CA HIS A 42 -14.93 -3.64 5.89
C HIS A 42 -13.75 -2.66 6.07
N VAL A 43 -13.42 -1.88 5.03
CA VAL A 43 -12.26 -0.96 5.05
C VAL A 43 -12.32 0.09 6.17
N LEU A 44 -13.51 0.35 6.70
CA LEU A 44 -13.74 1.30 7.80
C LEU A 44 -13.78 0.64 9.20
N ILE A 45 -13.54 -0.66 9.32
CA ILE A 45 -13.48 -1.29 10.64
C ILE A 45 -12.31 -0.71 11.43
N PHE A 46 -12.51 -0.43 12.71
CA PHE A 46 -11.40 -0.11 13.59
C PHE A 46 -10.60 -1.37 13.85
N HIS A 47 -9.32 -1.32 13.50
CA HIS A 47 -8.41 -2.44 13.67
C HIS A 47 -7.00 -1.92 13.98
N GLY A 48 -6.27 -2.70 14.75
CA GLY A 48 -4.89 -2.44 15.11
C GLY A 48 -4.16 -3.77 15.28
N SER A 49 -2.87 -3.71 15.56
CA SER A 49 -2.13 -4.90 15.92
C SER A 49 -1.10 -4.60 16.99
N PRO A 50 -1.01 -5.44 18.05
CA PRO A 50 0.00 -5.25 19.08
C PRO A 50 1.41 -5.54 18.52
N PRO A 51 2.46 -5.09 19.23
CA PRO A 51 3.84 -5.42 18.89
C PRO A 51 4.06 -6.93 18.79
N ASN A 52 4.83 -7.36 17.78
CA ASN A 52 5.24 -8.76 17.68
C ASN A 52 6.32 -9.07 18.73
N ARG A 53 6.05 -9.99 19.64
CA ARG A 53 6.97 -10.43 20.71
C ARG A 53 7.69 -11.75 20.38
N ALA A 54 7.40 -12.36 19.24
CA ALA A 54 8.04 -13.61 18.82
C ALA A 54 9.44 -13.36 18.25
N SER A 55 10.27 -14.40 18.23
CA SER A 55 11.60 -14.40 17.60
C SER A 55 11.55 -14.52 16.07
N TYR A 56 10.35 -14.57 15.48
CA TYR A 56 10.11 -14.72 14.05
C TYR A 56 9.06 -13.71 13.56
N PRO A 57 9.07 -13.34 12.26
CA PRO A 57 8.14 -12.34 11.73
C PRO A 57 6.71 -12.88 11.62
N ARG A 58 5.73 -12.01 11.92
CA ARG A 58 4.31 -12.22 11.57
C ARG A 58 4.03 -11.54 10.23
N ILE A 59 3.73 -12.32 9.19
CA ILE A 59 3.50 -11.83 7.82
C ILE A 59 2.01 -11.95 7.49
N GLY A 60 1.40 -10.83 7.09
CA GLY A 60 0.03 -10.79 6.56
C GLY A 60 0.03 -10.24 5.14
N PHE A 61 -0.81 -10.82 4.27
CA PHE A 61 -1.03 -10.33 2.91
C PHE A 61 -2.45 -9.79 2.79
N ALA A 62 -2.56 -8.51 2.45
CA ALA A 62 -3.85 -7.82 2.34
C ALA A 62 -4.24 -7.60 0.88
N ILE A 63 -5.43 -8.07 0.50
CA ILE A 63 -6.07 -7.80 -0.79
C ILE A 63 -7.28 -6.90 -0.51
N ARG A 64 -7.43 -5.82 -1.27
CA ARG A 64 -8.59 -4.93 -1.18
C ARG A 64 -9.46 -5.10 -2.42
N TYR A 65 -10.74 -5.42 -2.21
CA TYR A 65 -11.73 -5.50 -3.27
C TYR A 65 -12.60 -4.24 -3.23
N VAL A 66 -12.82 -3.64 -4.39
CA VAL A 66 -13.69 -2.46 -4.56
C VAL A 66 -14.56 -2.64 -5.80
N PRO A 67 -15.82 -2.19 -5.79
CA PRO A 67 -16.63 -2.20 -6.98
C PRO A 67 -16.18 -1.10 -7.97
N PRO A 68 -16.43 -1.25 -9.28
CA PRO A 68 -15.95 -0.33 -10.32
C PRO A 68 -16.34 1.14 -10.16
N HIS A 69 -17.44 1.44 -9.45
CA HIS A 69 -17.94 2.81 -9.25
C HIS A 69 -17.17 3.58 -8.16
N VAL A 70 -16.37 2.91 -7.33
CA VAL A 70 -15.53 3.58 -6.32
C VAL A 70 -14.34 4.24 -7.02
N HIS A 71 -14.04 5.48 -6.65
CA HIS A 71 -12.93 6.25 -7.20
C HIS A 71 -12.37 7.26 -6.17
N GLN A 72 -11.16 7.75 -6.41
CA GLN A 72 -10.56 8.80 -5.58
C GLN A 72 -11.24 10.14 -5.88
N LEU A 73 -11.65 10.85 -4.83
CA LEU A 73 -12.35 12.14 -4.97
C LEU A 73 -11.43 13.27 -5.43
N ASP A 74 -10.11 13.10 -5.33
CA ASP A 74 -9.11 14.08 -5.75
C ASP A 74 -8.78 14.01 -7.26
N GLY A 75 -9.49 13.15 -8.01
CA GLY A 75 -9.29 12.93 -9.44
C GLY A 75 -8.07 12.06 -9.78
N THR A 76 -7.31 11.59 -8.78
CA THR A 76 -6.20 10.67 -9.02
C THR A 76 -6.74 9.32 -9.49
N ARG A 77 -6.30 8.87 -10.67
CA ARG A 77 -6.63 7.52 -11.15
C ARG A 77 -5.77 6.47 -10.45
N GLY A 78 -6.42 5.56 -9.73
CA GLY A 78 -5.77 4.37 -9.17
C GLY A 78 -5.51 3.31 -10.24
N SER A 79 -4.83 2.22 -9.86
CA SER A 79 -4.77 0.99 -10.65
C SER A 79 -5.46 -0.16 -9.91
N ALA A 80 -6.04 -1.10 -10.66
CA ALA A 80 -6.67 -2.30 -10.11
C ALA A 80 -6.71 -3.43 -11.15
N THR A 81 -6.69 -4.68 -10.69
CA THR A 81 -6.97 -5.86 -11.51
C THR A 81 -8.46 -6.20 -11.46
N VAL A 82 -9.10 -6.39 -12.61
CA VAL A 82 -10.48 -6.90 -12.68
C VAL A 82 -10.47 -8.40 -12.38
N VAL A 83 -11.04 -8.78 -11.24
CA VAL A 83 -11.09 -10.19 -10.78
C VAL A 83 -12.47 -10.84 -10.93
N ARG A 84 -13.51 -10.03 -11.19
CA ARG A 84 -14.89 -10.48 -11.37
C ARG A 84 -15.68 -9.44 -12.17
N GLY A 85 -16.43 -9.90 -13.17
CA GLY A 85 -17.30 -9.03 -13.97
C GLY A 85 -16.52 -8.15 -14.95
N GLU A 86 -17.06 -6.97 -15.22
CA GLU A 86 -16.52 -5.97 -16.15
C GLU A 86 -16.51 -4.59 -15.50
N ASP A 87 -15.53 -3.75 -15.84
CA ASP A 87 -15.45 -2.35 -15.44
C ASP A 87 -15.57 -1.44 -16.66
N THR A 88 -16.65 -0.64 -16.68
CA THR A 88 -16.96 0.33 -17.73
C THR A 88 -16.89 1.78 -17.24
N THR A 89 -16.46 2.03 -16.00
CA THR A 89 -16.49 3.38 -15.39
C THR A 89 -15.28 4.23 -15.77
N GLY A 90 -14.16 3.60 -16.12
CA GLY A 90 -12.90 4.27 -16.43
C GLY A 90 -12.20 4.89 -15.20
N HIS A 91 -12.66 4.56 -13.99
CA HIS A 91 -12.09 5.06 -12.74
C HIS A 91 -10.74 4.44 -12.37
N TRP A 92 -10.42 3.28 -12.94
CA TRP A 92 -9.21 2.51 -12.64
C TRP A 92 -8.37 2.30 -13.90
N GLU A 93 -7.06 2.39 -13.76
CA GLU A 93 -6.11 1.83 -14.72
C GLU A 93 -6.08 0.31 -14.52
N HIS A 94 -6.47 -0.46 -15.56
CA HIS A 94 -6.49 -1.91 -15.44
C HIS A 94 -5.09 -2.50 -15.49
N GLU A 95 -4.75 -3.23 -14.44
CA GLU A 95 -3.48 -3.95 -14.31
C GLU A 95 -3.51 -5.20 -15.19
N ARG A 96 -2.34 -5.56 -15.72
CA ARG A 96 -2.15 -6.77 -16.53
C ARG A 96 -1.53 -7.86 -15.66
N PRO A 97 -1.96 -9.13 -15.81
CA PRO A 97 -1.27 -10.25 -15.18
C PRO A 97 0.22 -10.25 -15.55
N PRO A 98 1.12 -10.53 -14.59
CA PRO A 98 2.54 -10.62 -14.89
C PRO A 98 2.82 -11.81 -15.84
N VAL A 99 3.73 -11.61 -16.79
CA VAL A 99 4.14 -12.65 -17.75
C VAL A 99 4.93 -13.76 -17.06
N SER A 100 5.81 -13.38 -16.13
CA SER A 100 6.61 -14.27 -15.31
C SER A 100 7.01 -13.54 -14.02
N ASP A 101 7.57 -14.27 -13.07
CA ASP A 101 8.17 -13.68 -11.89
C ASP A 101 9.20 -12.62 -12.28
N LEU A 102 9.07 -11.44 -11.66
CA LEU A 102 9.98 -10.31 -11.82
C LEU A 102 10.21 -9.85 -13.27
N TYR A 103 9.25 -10.10 -14.17
CA TYR A 103 9.36 -9.64 -15.55
C TYR A 103 9.60 -8.11 -15.58
N PRO A 104 10.55 -7.59 -16.38
CA PRO A 104 10.98 -6.20 -16.30
C PRO A 104 9.84 -5.18 -16.35
N ASP A 105 8.85 -5.39 -17.23
CA ASP A 105 7.71 -4.49 -17.36
C ASP A 105 6.80 -4.49 -16.12
N ALA A 106 6.63 -5.64 -15.47
CA ALA A 106 5.84 -5.74 -14.24
C ALA A 106 6.53 -5.02 -13.07
N VAL A 107 7.86 -5.14 -12.98
CA VAL A 107 8.66 -4.43 -11.98
C VAL A 107 8.61 -2.91 -12.20
N ALA A 108 8.76 -2.46 -13.45
CA ALA A 108 8.67 -1.04 -13.80
C ALA A 108 7.27 -0.47 -13.52
N HIS A 109 6.22 -1.21 -13.88
CA HIS A 109 4.83 -0.81 -13.60
C HIS A 109 4.57 -0.71 -12.10
N HIS A 110 4.98 -1.72 -11.31
CA HIS A 110 4.87 -1.69 -9.86
C HIS A 110 5.57 -0.46 -9.25
N ALA A 111 6.78 -0.13 -9.71
CA ALA A 111 7.50 1.05 -9.23
C ALA A 111 6.71 2.35 -9.48
N ALA A 112 6.11 2.50 -10.67
CA ALA A 112 5.29 3.65 -11.03
C ALA A 112 4.00 3.74 -10.19
N VAL A 113 3.34 2.61 -9.93
CA VAL A 113 2.13 2.54 -9.09
C VAL A 113 2.45 2.93 -7.65
N VAL A 114 3.53 2.38 -7.07
CA VAL A 114 3.96 2.70 -5.70
C VAL A 114 4.31 4.18 -5.57
N ASP A 115 5.07 4.74 -6.50
CA ASP A 115 5.42 6.17 -6.52
C ASP A 115 4.16 7.06 -6.55
N ARG A 116 3.17 6.71 -7.40
CA ARG A 116 1.87 7.41 -7.45
C ARG A 116 1.09 7.28 -6.14
N GLN A 117 0.99 6.10 -5.56
CA GLN A 117 0.28 5.87 -4.30
C GLN A 117 0.93 6.61 -3.13
N LEU A 118 2.27 6.60 -3.05
CA LEU A 118 3.00 7.32 -2.01
C LEU A 118 2.78 8.83 -2.09
N ARG A 119 2.73 9.41 -3.30
CA ARG A 119 2.35 10.82 -3.48
C ARG A 119 0.97 11.13 -2.91
N THR A 120 0.00 10.24 -3.09
CA THR A 120 -1.36 10.40 -2.54
C THR A 120 -1.35 10.27 -1.02
N VAL A 121 -0.70 9.23 -0.48
CA VAL A 121 -0.67 8.96 0.97
C VAL A 121 0.08 10.04 1.76
N LEU A 122 1.19 10.55 1.21
CA LEU A 122 2.00 11.59 1.84
C LEU A 122 1.47 13.02 1.61
N ARG A 123 0.43 13.18 0.78
CA ARG A 123 -0.17 14.49 0.53
C ARG A 123 -0.70 15.09 1.83
N GLY A 124 -0.25 16.31 2.14
CA GLY A 124 -0.65 17.02 3.36
C GLY A 124 -0.15 16.40 4.66
N ALA A 125 0.93 15.59 4.62
CA ALA A 125 1.60 15.14 5.84
C ALA A 125 2.35 16.31 6.50
N GLY A 126 2.19 16.47 7.82
CA GLY A 126 2.85 17.52 8.61
C GLY A 126 4.34 17.27 8.91
N GLY A 127 4.95 16.22 8.32
CA GLY A 127 6.31 15.77 8.59
C GLY A 127 6.82 14.79 7.52
N LYS A 128 8.10 14.39 7.60
CA LYS A 128 8.71 13.43 6.66
C LYS A 128 8.15 12.02 6.94
N GLY A 129 7.25 11.53 6.10
CA GLY A 129 6.67 10.20 6.24
C GLY A 129 7.71 9.07 6.10
N LYS A 130 7.49 7.96 6.81
CA LYS A 130 8.49 6.87 6.97
C LYS A 130 8.86 6.13 5.68
N LEU A 131 7.99 6.15 4.68
CA LEU A 131 8.20 5.48 3.38
C LEU A 131 8.96 6.33 2.35
N ALA A 132 9.20 7.62 2.63
CA ALA A 132 9.89 8.52 1.68
C ALA A 132 11.37 8.17 1.46
N ALA A 133 11.97 7.31 2.30
CA ALA A 133 13.38 6.94 2.21
C ALA A 133 13.68 5.77 1.25
N THR A 134 12.67 5.01 0.80
CA THR A 134 12.92 3.77 0.04
C THR A 134 12.94 3.98 -1.48
N VAL A 135 12.29 5.02 -2.01
CA VAL A 135 12.14 5.22 -3.47
C VAL A 135 13.33 5.96 -4.10
N THR A 136 14.06 6.79 -3.34
CA THR A 136 15.12 7.66 -3.88
C THR A 136 16.49 6.99 -4.04
N SER A 137 16.69 5.75 -3.57
CA SER A 137 18.03 5.13 -3.55
C SER A 137 18.31 4.10 -4.65
N ARG A 138 17.41 3.90 -5.62
CA ARG A 138 17.65 2.98 -6.76
C ARG A 138 17.40 3.63 -8.10
N HIS A 139 18.15 4.69 -8.39
CA HIS A 139 18.42 5.09 -9.76
C HIS A 139 19.85 4.65 -10.10
N PRO A 140 20.08 3.51 -10.77
CA PRO A 140 21.36 3.29 -11.39
C PRO A 140 21.44 4.27 -12.55
N THR A 141 22.28 5.29 -12.41
CA THR A 141 22.74 6.09 -13.52
C THR A 141 23.32 5.15 -14.57
N GLN A 142 22.58 4.89 -15.65
CA GLN A 142 23.18 4.32 -16.84
C GLN A 142 24.22 5.34 -17.32
N ARG A 143 25.50 5.00 -17.17
CA ARG A 143 26.56 5.70 -17.87
C ARG A 143 26.34 5.50 -19.37
N PRO A 144 26.52 6.55 -20.20
CA PRO A 144 26.48 6.37 -21.64
C PRO A 144 27.66 5.46 -22.02
N GLY A 145 27.33 4.33 -22.66
CA GLY A 145 28.32 3.47 -23.30
C GLY A 145 29.05 4.29 -24.35
N THR A 146 30.37 4.27 -24.29
CA THR A 146 31.21 4.70 -25.40
C THR A 146 31.29 3.50 -26.34
N ASP A 147 30.72 3.66 -27.52
CA ASP A 147 30.99 2.79 -28.66
C ASP A 147 32.45 3.01 -29.07
N ASP A 148 33.25 1.95 -29.03
CA ASP A 148 34.55 1.89 -29.71
C ASP A 148 34.54 0.65 -30.61
N PRO A 149 34.64 0.80 -31.95
CA PRO A 149 34.83 -0.31 -32.85
C PRO A 149 36.33 -0.52 -33.09
N GLY A 150 36.88 -1.60 -32.53
CA GLY A 150 38.26 -2.05 -32.76
C GLY A 150 38.47 -3.49 -32.33
#